data_AF-A0AAW5LLP4-F1
#
_entry.id   AF-A0AAW5LLP4-F1
#
_cell.length_a   1.000
_cell.length_b   1.000
_cell.length_c   1.000
_cell.angle_alpha   90.00
_cell.angle_beta   90.00
_cell.angle_gamma   90.00
#
_symmetry.space_group_name_H-M   'P 1'
#
loop_
_entity.id
_entity.type
_entity.pdbx_description
1 polymer ?
#
loop_
_entity_poly.entity_id
_entity_poly.type
_entity_poly.pdbx_seq_one_letter_code
_entity_poly.pdbx_strand_id
1 'polypeptide(L)'
;MEYYSVYYAKHIDHSPNIDPEVIMVMKNLKAIEKPKDDSFVYKYKDSYLYDYRYFKVKKLNKKSRYKELESYIEFNTENDKFEYIDFVNHARTQFRFNNAYKIEHVKKNDGSDVSLRKVNEKRVKQEIRDILQPIIDVQPKPQVNLQWLFNWMYGDYFK
;
A
#
# COMPACT_ATOMS: atom_id res chain seq x y z
N MET A 1 13.86 -10.74 -5.66
CA MET A 1 12.94 -11.21 -4.60
C MET A 1 11.62 -10.43 -4.58
N GLU A 2 11.65 -9.14 -4.89
CA GLU A 2 10.51 -8.21 -4.88
C GLU A 2 9.22 -8.76 -5.53
N TYR A 3 9.32 -9.37 -6.71
CA TYR A 3 8.15 -9.92 -7.44
C TYR A 3 7.31 -10.93 -6.63
N TYR A 4 7.96 -11.79 -5.84
CA TYR A 4 7.28 -12.81 -5.01
C TYR A 4 7.15 -12.40 -3.54
N SER A 5 7.52 -11.17 -3.18
CA SER A 5 7.57 -10.71 -1.79
C SER A 5 6.24 -10.86 -1.05
N VAL A 6 5.13 -10.50 -1.71
CA VAL A 6 3.79 -10.59 -1.13
C VAL A 6 3.37 -12.04 -0.93
N TYR A 7 3.78 -12.97 -1.81
CA TYR A 7 3.55 -14.41 -1.59
C TYR A 7 4.26 -14.87 -0.30
N TYR A 8 5.53 -14.52 -0.12
CA TYR A 8 6.28 -14.92 1.07
C TYR A 8 5.75 -14.25 2.35
N ALA A 9 5.22 -13.04 2.25
CA ALA A 9 4.62 -12.31 3.37
C ALA A 9 3.38 -13.03 3.93
N LYS A 10 2.64 -13.80 3.13
CA LYS A 10 1.50 -14.62 3.60
C LYS A 10 1.91 -15.73 4.57
N HIS A 11 3.20 -16.05 4.62
CA HIS A 11 3.73 -17.22 5.32
C HIS A 11 4.82 -16.84 6.34
N ILE A 12 5.01 -15.55 6.61
CA ILE A 12 5.93 -15.10 7.65
C ILE A 12 5.22 -15.06 8.99
N ASP A 13 5.89 -15.45 10.07
CA ASP A 13 5.39 -15.21 11.41
C ASP A 13 5.42 -13.71 11.69
N HIS A 14 4.33 -13.17 12.23
CA HIS A 14 4.22 -11.74 12.49
C HIS A 14 3.34 -11.41 13.69
N SER A 15 3.54 -10.22 14.24
CA SER A 15 2.67 -9.68 15.29
C SER A 15 1.22 -9.49 14.78
N PRO A 16 0.18 -9.69 15.62
CA PRO A 16 -1.23 -9.63 15.19
C PRO A 16 -1.71 -8.30 14.60
N ASN A 17 -0.99 -7.20 14.86
CA ASN A 17 -1.35 -5.84 14.40
C ASN A 17 -0.56 -5.40 13.16
N ILE A 18 0.24 -6.29 12.59
CA ILE A 18 1.06 -6.07 11.41
C ILE A 18 0.40 -6.80 10.25
N ASP A 19 0.39 -6.15 9.08
CA ASP A 19 -0.16 -6.70 7.84
C ASP A 19 0.99 -6.85 6.83
N PRO A 20 1.69 -8.02 6.84
CA PRO A 20 2.86 -8.21 6.01
C PRO A 20 2.56 -8.11 4.51
N GLU A 21 1.38 -8.58 4.07
CA GLU A 21 1.02 -8.55 2.67
C GLU A 21 0.82 -7.11 2.17
N VAL A 22 0.07 -6.29 2.91
CA VAL A 22 -0.11 -4.87 2.56
C VAL A 22 1.24 -4.15 2.56
N ILE A 23 2.09 -4.39 3.56
CA ILE A 23 3.41 -3.74 3.62
C ILE A 23 4.29 -4.15 2.43
N MET A 24 4.27 -5.43 2.02
CA MET A 24 5.01 -5.87 0.84
C MET A 24 4.43 -5.32 -0.45
N VAL A 25 3.12 -5.14 -0.55
CA VAL A 25 2.51 -4.39 -1.67
C VAL A 25 3.02 -2.94 -1.66
N MET A 26 3.07 -2.28 -0.51
CA MET A 26 3.55 -0.89 -0.41
C MET A 26 4.98 -0.72 -0.88
N LYS A 27 5.86 -1.63 -0.47
CA LYS A 27 7.29 -1.58 -0.81
C LYS A 27 7.58 -1.96 -2.26
N ASN A 28 6.82 -2.91 -2.81
CA ASN A 28 7.17 -3.59 -4.06
C ASN A 28 6.14 -3.45 -5.18
N LEU A 29 5.18 -2.52 -5.08
CA LEU A 29 4.08 -2.35 -6.03
C LEU A 29 4.53 -2.29 -7.49
N LYS A 30 5.67 -1.63 -7.76
CA LYS A 30 6.24 -1.52 -9.12
C LYS A 30 6.54 -2.90 -9.70
N ALA A 31 7.12 -3.79 -8.90
CA ALA A 31 7.62 -5.09 -9.31
C ALA A 31 6.56 -6.19 -9.33
N ILE A 32 5.65 -6.23 -8.35
CA ILE A 32 4.71 -7.35 -8.18
C ILE A 32 3.65 -7.49 -9.29
N GLU A 33 3.07 -8.69 -9.38
CA GLU A 33 1.95 -9.00 -10.28
C GLU A 33 0.77 -8.05 -10.01
N LYS A 34 0.06 -7.65 -11.06
CA LYS A 34 -1.11 -6.79 -10.97
C LYS A 34 -2.32 -7.53 -11.56
N PRO A 35 -3.55 -7.30 -11.05
CA PRO A 35 -4.76 -7.80 -11.68
C PRO A 35 -4.78 -7.44 -13.16
N LYS A 36 -5.14 -8.41 -14.00
CA LYS A 36 -5.19 -8.27 -15.46
C LYS A 36 -6.48 -7.65 -15.97
N ASP A 37 -7.45 -7.47 -15.07
CA ASP A 37 -8.70 -6.78 -15.37
C ASP A 37 -8.54 -5.25 -15.29
N ASP A 38 -9.55 -4.54 -15.75
CA ASP A 38 -9.67 -3.08 -15.72
C ASP A 38 -10.21 -2.57 -14.37
N SER A 39 -10.16 -3.35 -13.30
CA SER A 39 -10.66 -2.92 -11.99
C SER A 39 -9.72 -1.95 -11.27
N PHE A 40 -8.49 -1.78 -11.77
CA PHE A 40 -7.50 -0.85 -11.20
C PHE A 40 -7.00 0.17 -12.21
N VAL A 41 -6.75 1.37 -11.69
CA VAL A 41 -5.97 2.40 -12.39
C VAL A 41 -4.64 2.57 -11.66
N TYR A 42 -3.57 2.41 -12.42
CA TYR A 42 -2.20 2.68 -11.99
C TYR A 42 -1.72 3.95 -12.67
N LYS A 43 -1.22 4.93 -11.89
CA LYS A 43 -0.51 6.09 -12.45
C LYS A 43 0.89 6.14 -11.89
N TYR A 44 1.86 6.31 -12.77
CA TYR A 44 3.24 6.55 -12.40
C TYR A 44 3.58 8.00 -12.74
N LYS A 45 4.17 8.72 -11.80
CA LYS A 45 4.74 10.04 -12.06
C LYS A 45 6.20 10.01 -11.72
N ASP A 46 7.00 10.25 -12.75
CA ASP A 46 8.43 10.49 -12.64
C ASP A 46 8.68 12.00 -12.74
N SER A 47 9.60 12.52 -11.94
CA SER A 47 10.00 13.91 -11.98
C SER A 47 11.47 13.99 -12.36
N TYR A 48 11.77 14.42 -13.59
CA TYR A 48 13.17 14.61 -14.01
C TYR A 48 13.90 15.70 -13.22
N LEU A 49 13.18 16.58 -12.52
CA LEU A 49 13.73 17.71 -11.77
C LEU A 49 13.87 17.44 -10.26
N TYR A 50 13.29 16.36 -9.75
CA TYR A 50 13.28 16.04 -8.32
C TYR A 50 13.37 14.52 -8.15
N ASP A 51 14.15 14.01 -7.20
CA ASP A 51 14.25 12.56 -6.90
C ASP A 51 12.97 11.94 -6.30
N TYR A 52 11.85 12.65 -6.42
CA TYR A 52 10.54 12.25 -5.96
C TYR A 52 9.74 11.57 -7.07
N ARG A 53 9.38 10.31 -6.83
CA ARG A 53 8.52 9.54 -7.73
C ARG A 53 7.36 8.96 -6.93
N TYR A 54 6.20 8.85 -7.56
CA TYR A 54 5.08 8.16 -6.93
C TYR A 54 4.35 7.22 -7.87
N PHE A 55 3.84 6.16 -7.26
CA PHE A 55 2.87 5.25 -7.86
C PHE A 55 1.51 5.52 -7.22
N LYS A 56 0.46 5.64 -8.01
CA LYS A 56 -0.90 5.79 -7.51
C LYS A 56 -1.72 4.59 -7.91
N VAL A 57 -2.39 3.97 -6.94
CA VAL A 57 -3.34 2.87 -7.14
C VAL A 57 -4.72 3.36 -6.78
N LYS A 58 -5.68 3.00 -7.63
CA LYS A 58 -7.08 3.28 -7.42
C LYS A 58 -7.91 2.10 -7.89
N LYS A 59 -8.76 1.56 -7.02
CA LYS A 59 -9.74 0.54 -7.39
C LYS A 59 -10.98 1.24 -7.94
N LEU A 60 -11.35 0.91 -9.17
CA LEU A 60 -12.51 1.48 -9.85
C LEU A 60 -13.79 0.81 -9.36
N ASN A 61 -14.77 1.63 -9.00
CA ASN A 61 -16.14 1.16 -8.83
C ASN A 61 -16.88 1.42 -10.15
N LYS A 62 -17.01 0.38 -10.99
CA LYS A 62 -17.69 0.47 -12.30
C LYS A 62 -19.14 0.98 -12.21
N LYS A 63 -19.79 0.86 -11.04
CA LYS A 63 -21.16 1.35 -10.79
C LYS A 63 -21.19 2.79 -10.28
N SER A 64 -20.06 3.35 -9.86
CA SER A 64 -20.01 4.71 -9.32
C SER A 64 -20.14 5.76 -10.42
N ARG A 65 -21.06 6.70 -10.22
CA ARG A 65 -21.17 7.91 -11.06
C ARG A 65 -20.14 8.99 -10.69
N TYR A 66 -19.51 8.89 -9.53
CA TYR A 66 -18.59 9.89 -8.98
C TYR A 66 -17.18 9.32 -8.85
N LYS A 67 -16.49 9.20 -9.99
CA LYS A 67 -15.12 8.64 -10.02
C LYS A 67 -14.13 9.52 -9.24
N GLU A 68 -14.38 10.80 -9.06
CA GLU A 68 -13.49 11.71 -8.30
C GLU A 68 -13.50 11.49 -6.78
N LEU A 69 -14.54 10.84 -6.25
CA LEU A 69 -14.71 10.52 -4.83
C LEU A 69 -14.22 9.11 -4.48
N GLU A 70 -13.66 8.38 -5.43
CA GLU A 70 -13.09 7.07 -5.17
C GLU A 70 -11.76 7.21 -4.41
N SER A 71 -11.61 6.38 -3.37
CA SER A 71 -10.39 6.30 -2.59
C SER A 71 -9.20 5.89 -3.45
N TYR A 72 -8.01 6.38 -3.10
CA TYR A 72 -6.77 6.00 -3.76
C TYR A 72 -5.61 5.95 -2.77
N ILE A 73 -4.54 5.25 -3.16
CA ILE A 73 -3.30 5.15 -2.40
C ILE A 73 -2.16 5.66 -3.29
N GLU A 74 -1.40 6.61 -2.78
CA GLU A 74 -0.16 7.10 -3.40
C GLU A 74 1.02 6.53 -2.63
N PHE A 75 1.91 5.84 -3.34
CA PHE A 75 3.13 5.22 -2.84
C PHE A 75 4.30 6.09 -3.25
N ASN A 76 4.91 6.73 -2.27
CA ASN A 76 5.93 7.73 -2.49
C ASN A 76 7.30 7.11 -2.29
N THR A 77 8.18 7.38 -3.24
CA THR A 77 9.55 6.86 -3.26
C THR A 77 10.54 8.00 -3.42
N GLU A 78 11.66 7.88 -2.73
CA GLU A 78 12.82 8.76 -2.85
C GLU A 78 14.02 7.91 -3.24
N ASN A 79 14.75 8.28 -4.30
CA ASN A 79 15.89 7.50 -4.80
C ASN A 79 15.56 6.00 -5.03
N ASP A 80 14.39 5.73 -5.62
CA ASP A 80 13.82 4.37 -5.83
C ASP A 80 13.52 3.56 -4.56
N LYS A 81 13.63 4.16 -3.36
CA LYS A 81 13.27 3.52 -2.09
C LYS A 81 11.90 3.97 -1.63
N PHE A 82 11.12 3.03 -1.12
CA PHE A 82 9.81 3.32 -0.54
C PHE A 82 9.93 4.09 0.78
N GLU A 83 9.24 5.24 0.86
CA GLU A 83 9.29 6.14 2.02
C GLU A 83 7.98 6.13 2.80
N TYR A 84 6.86 6.40 2.14
CA TYR A 84 5.55 6.50 2.81
C TYR A 84 4.41 6.29 1.80
N ILE A 85 3.21 6.05 2.32
CA ILE A 85 1.98 6.16 1.53
C ILE A 85 1.10 7.31 1.99
N ASP A 86 0.39 7.92 1.06
CA ASP A 86 -0.76 8.75 1.33
C ASP A 86 -2.03 8.01 0.86
N PHE A 87 -2.88 7.63 1.81
CA PHE A 87 -4.21 7.10 1.53
C PHE A 87 -5.24 8.22 1.60
N VAL A 88 -6.00 8.41 0.52
CA VAL A 88 -7.11 9.36 0.50
C VAL A 88 -8.40 8.58 0.38
N ASN A 89 -9.28 8.75 1.37
CA ASN A 89 -10.57 8.06 1.41
C ASN A 89 -11.66 8.81 0.62
N HIS A 90 -12.86 8.23 0.58
CA HIS A 90 -14.03 8.79 -0.08
C HIS A 90 -14.48 10.15 0.48
N ALA A 91 -14.21 10.42 1.76
CA ALA A 91 -14.46 11.71 2.40
C ALA A 91 -13.33 12.72 2.15
N ARG A 92 -12.38 12.40 1.25
CA ARG A 92 -11.22 13.23 0.91
C ARG A 92 -10.34 13.55 2.12
N THR A 93 -10.37 12.68 3.13
CA THR A 93 -9.42 12.72 4.25
C THR A 93 -8.16 11.98 3.82
N GLN A 94 -7.02 12.64 3.95
CA GLN A 94 -5.70 12.08 3.68
C GLN A 94 -5.10 11.52 4.97
N PHE A 95 -4.61 10.29 4.89
CA PHE A 95 -3.90 9.58 5.94
C PHE A 95 -2.49 9.26 5.43
N ARG A 96 -1.48 9.84 6.06
CA ARG A 96 -0.07 9.55 5.77
C ARG A 96 0.41 8.42 6.66
N PHE A 97 0.90 7.35 6.05
CA PHE A 97 1.56 6.26 6.75
C PHE A 97 3.03 6.20 6.37
N ASN A 98 3.91 6.08 7.36
CA ASN A 98 5.34 5.93 7.13
C ASN A 98 5.73 4.55 6.59
N ASN A 99 7.04 4.35 6.40
CA ASN A 99 7.62 3.10 5.94
C ASN A 99 7.37 1.88 6.83
N ALA A 100 6.89 2.08 8.07
CA ALA A 100 6.51 1.06 9.05
C ALA A 100 4.99 0.86 9.12
N TYR A 101 4.23 1.44 8.17
CA TYR A 101 2.77 1.36 8.10
C TYR A 101 2.07 1.85 9.38
N LYS A 102 2.62 2.91 9.97
CA LYS A 102 2.02 3.66 11.09
C LYS A 102 1.55 5.02 10.60
N ILE A 103 0.37 5.45 11.06
CA ILE A 103 -0.17 6.77 10.72
C ILE A 103 0.65 7.85 11.42
N GLU A 104 1.17 8.80 10.66
CA GLU A 104 1.90 9.96 11.20
C GLU A 104 1.06 11.23 11.15
N HIS A 105 0.28 11.42 10.08
CA HIS A 105 -0.50 12.62 9.86
C HIS A 105 -1.86 12.30 9.24
N VAL A 106 -2.89 13.04 9.66
CA VAL A 106 -4.23 12.97 9.07
C VAL A 106 -4.72 14.38 8.80
N LYS A 107 -5.14 14.64 7.57
CA LYS A 107 -5.65 15.93 7.12
C LYS A 107 -7.01 15.76 6.47
N LYS A 108 -7.97 16.62 6.82
CA LYS A 108 -9.25 16.71 6.11
C LYS A 108 -9.08 17.45 4.79
N ASN A 109 -10.13 17.41 3.98
CA ASN A 109 -10.17 18.09 2.68
C ASN A 109 -10.01 19.60 2.77
N ASP A 110 -10.41 20.22 3.89
CA ASP A 110 -10.22 21.65 4.16
C ASP A 110 -8.79 22.00 4.66
N GLY A 111 -7.90 21.00 4.70
CA GLY A 111 -6.53 21.14 5.17
C GLY A 111 -6.36 21.04 6.68
N SER A 112 -7.44 20.93 7.46
CA SER A 112 -7.35 20.85 8.91
C SER A 112 -6.74 19.52 9.38
N ASP A 113 -5.80 19.61 10.32
CA ASP A 113 -5.18 18.45 10.94
C ASP A 113 -6.16 17.75 11.89
N VAL A 114 -6.13 16.42 11.88
CA VAL A 114 -6.92 15.57 12.77
C VAL A 114 -5.99 14.89 13.77
N SER A 115 -6.31 15.04 15.06
CA SER A 115 -5.59 14.32 16.11
C SER A 115 -5.68 12.81 15.91
N LEU A 116 -4.52 12.14 15.92
CA LEU A 116 -4.42 10.68 15.76
C LEU A 116 -5.27 9.90 16.79
N ARG A 117 -5.49 10.47 18.00
CA ARG A 117 -6.35 9.86 19.03
C ARG A 117 -7.82 9.73 18.60
N LYS A 118 -8.27 10.53 17.63
CA LYS A 118 -9.63 10.49 17.08
C LYS A 118 -9.74 9.55 15.88
N VAL A 119 -8.63 8.98 15.41
CA VAL A 119 -8.57 8.15 14.21
C VAL A 119 -8.81 6.70 14.61
N ASN A 120 -9.79 6.05 13.98
CA ASN A 120 -9.91 4.60 14.05
C ASN A 120 -8.93 3.95 13.07
N GLU A 121 -7.68 3.77 13.51
CA GLU A 121 -6.60 3.25 12.66
C GLU A 121 -6.93 1.87 12.07
N LYS A 122 -7.56 0.99 12.84
CA LYS A 122 -7.96 -0.35 12.37
C LYS A 122 -8.90 -0.26 11.16
N ARG A 123 -9.88 0.65 11.21
CA ARG A 123 -10.80 0.88 10.09
C ARG A 123 -10.07 1.42 8.86
N VAL A 124 -9.18 2.39 9.04
CA VAL A 124 -8.42 2.96 7.91
C VAL A 124 -7.52 1.91 7.26
N LYS A 125 -6.81 1.09 8.07
CA LYS A 125 -5.99 -0.02 7.58
C LYS A 125 -6.83 -1.07 6.84
N GLN A 126 -8.04 -1.36 7.31
CA GLN A 126 -8.96 -2.25 6.62
C GLN A 126 -9.38 -1.69 5.25
N GLU A 127 -9.71 -0.40 5.16
CA GLU A 127 -10.06 0.23 3.87
C GLU A 127 -8.89 0.14 2.87
N ILE A 128 -7.65 0.32 3.33
CA ILE A 128 -6.44 0.13 2.51
C ILE A 128 -6.34 -1.34 2.06
N ARG A 129 -6.51 -2.30 2.99
CA ARG A 129 -6.44 -3.73 2.68
C ARG A 129 -7.51 -4.11 1.64
N ASP A 130 -8.74 -3.64 1.77
CA ASP A 130 -9.84 -3.95 0.84
C ASP A 130 -9.56 -3.46 -0.60
N ILE A 131 -8.84 -2.33 -0.72
CA ILE A 131 -8.37 -1.81 -2.02
C ILE A 131 -7.26 -2.70 -2.57
N LEU A 132 -6.31 -3.12 -1.74
CA LEU A 132 -5.14 -3.88 -2.17
C LEU A 132 -5.37 -5.40 -2.25
N GLN A 133 -6.46 -5.92 -1.68
CA GLN A 133 -6.73 -7.36 -1.61
C GLN A 133 -6.68 -8.05 -2.97
N PRO A 134 -7.29 -7.50 -4.05
CA PRO A 134 -7.17 -8.14 -5.37
C PRO A 134 -5.73 -8.18 -5.89
N ILE A 135 -4.89 -7.20 -5.53
CA ILE A 135 -3.46 -7.23 -5.87
C ILE A 135 -2.77 -8.34 -5.06
N ILE A 136 -3.10 -8.50 -3.77
CA ILE A 136 -2.56 -9.58 -2.91
C ILE A 136 -2.98 -10.97 -3.41
N ASP A 137 -4.20 -11.10 -3.93
CA ASP A 137 -4.78 -12.38 -4.34
C ASP A 137 -4.17 -12.92 -5.62
N VAL A 138 -3.78 -12.05 -6.57
CA VAL A 138 -3.18 -12.47 -7.86
C VAL A 138 -1.71 -12.87 -7.76
N GLN A 139 -1.10 -12.76 -6.57
CA GLN A 139 0.34 -12.99 -6.42
C GLN A 139 0.70 -14.46 -6.68
N PRO A 140 1.60 -14.73 -7.64
CA PRO A 140 1.89 -16.09 -8.05
C PRO A 140 2.72 -16.83 -7.01
N LYS A 141 2.57 -18.15 -6.98
CA LYS A 141 3.46 -19.03 -6.23
C LYS A 141 4.83 -19.11 -6.93
N PRO A 142 5.95 -18.90 -6.21
CA PRO A 142 7.29 -19.01 -6.78
C PRO A 142 7.61 -20.46 -7.14
N GLN A 143 8.36 -20.65 -8.23
CA GLN A 143 8.85 -21.97 -8.66
C GLN A 143 9.94 -22.52 -7.71
N VAL A 144 10.78 -21.63 -7.18
CA VAL A 144 11.81 -21.95 -6.19
C VAL A 144 11.41 -21.32 -4.87
N ASN A 145 11.32 -22.12 -3.81
CA ASN A 145 10.93 -21.64 -2.50
C ASN A 145 12.10 -20.92 -1.79
N LEU A 146 12.00 -19.59 -1.68
CA LEU A 146 12.95 -18.74 -0.95
C LEU A 146 12.37 -18.19 0.37
N GLN A 147 11.38 -18.86 0.98
CA GLN A 147 10.77 -18.42 2.24
C GLN A 147 11.81 -18.21 3.34
N TRP A 148 12.81 -19.09 3.44
CA TRP A 148 13.86 -18.97 4.45
C TRP A 148 14.65 -17.67 4.31
N LEU A 149 14.96 -17.25 3.08
CA LEU A 149 15.71 -16.03 2.81
C LEU A 149 14.84 -14.79 3.05
N PHE A 150 13.54 -14.88 2.70
CA PHE A 150 12.58 -13.83 3.03
C PHE A 150 12.44 -13.66 4.55
N ASN A 151 12.30 -14.75 5.30
CA ASN A 151 12.25 -14.74 6.77
C ASN A 151 13.52 -14.17 7.38
N TRP A 152 14.70 -14.47 6.82
CA TRP A 152 15.96 -13.89 7.27
C TRP A 152 16.02 -12.37 7.06
N MET A 153 15.52 -11.86 5.92
CA MET A 153 15.55 -10.42 5.64
C MET A 153 14.47 -9.61 6.36
N TYR A 154 13.28 -10.19 6.57
CA TYR A 154 12.09 -9.46 7.04
C TYR A 154 11.55 -9.96 8.39
N GLY A 155 12.09 -11.05 8.94
CA GLY A 155 11.58 -11.65 10.18
C GLY A 155 11.52 -10.66 11.33
N ASP A 156 12.60 -9.91 11.56
CA ASP A 156 12.62 -8.91 12.64
C ASP A 156 11.76 -7.69 12.36
N TYR A 157 11.49 -7.39 11.09
CA TYR A 157 10.64 -6.27 10.71
C TYR A 157 9.16 -6.52 11.00
N PHE A 158 8.72 -7.79 11.02
CA PHE A 158 7.32 -8.17 11.23
C PHE A 158 7.01 -8.74 12.62
N LYS A 159 8.00 -8.84 13.51
CA LYS A 159 7.81 -9.22 14.91
C LYS A 159 7.18 -8.09 15.73
#